data_AF-A0A812LZ14-F1
#
_entry.id   AF-A0A812LZ14-F1
#
_cell.length_a   1.000
_cell.length_b   1.000
_cell.length_c   1.000
_cell.angle_alpha   90.00
_cell.angle_beta   90.00
_cell.angle_gamma   90.00
#
_symmetry.space_group_name_H-M   'P 1'
#
loop_
_entity.id
_entity.type
_entity.pdbx_description
1 polymer ?
#
loop_
_entity_poly.entity_id
_entity_poly.type
_entity_poly.pdbx_seq_one_letter_code
_entity_poly.pdbx_strand_id
1 'polypeptide(L)'
;MALVNGNLLEIQSFEYKLKKNNVDAHLVMALVQSMNSQAETLRDARGRLEAALACGAASEDLEPLVYQLNFSNDTYKEASKHVRLHLQAPKPKGTSKAKAKAKTPAKK
;
A
#
# COMPACT_ATOMS: atom_id res chain seq x y z
N MET A 1 12.75 8.26 14.09
CA MET A 1 12.18 9.43 13.36
C MET A 1 12.02 9.21 11.84
N ALA A 2 12.98 8.62 11.10
CA ALA A 2 12.92 8.56 9.62
C ALA A 2 11.73 7.77 9.02
N LEU A 3 11.33 6.64 9.61
CA LEU A 3 10.23 5.79 9.08
C LEU A 3 8.84 6.43 9.19
N VAL A 4 8.59 7.19 10.26
CA VAL A 4 7.30 7.88 10.50
C VAL A 4 7.05 8.94 9.43
N ASN A 5 8.10 9.67 9.07
CA ASN A 5 8.08 10.60 7.93
C ASN A 5 7.93 9.83 6.61
N GLY A 6 8.51 8.63 6.49
CA GLY A 6 8.36 7.76 5.33
C GLY A 6 6.91 7.39 5.02
N ASN A 7 6.15 6.93 6.03
CA ASN A 7 4.74 6.55 5.83
C ASN A 7 3.86 7.74 5.47
N LEU A 8 4.06 8.88 6.12
CA LEU A 8 3.29 10.10 5.82
C LEU A 8 3.52 10.57 4.37
N LEU A 9 4.79 10.60 3.94
CA LEU A 9 5.15 10.99 2.58
C LEU A 9 4.62 9.98 1.54
N GLU A 10 4.62 8.68 1.86
CA GLU A 10 4.04 7.66 0.97
C GLU A 10 2.53 7.89 0.79
N ILE A 11 1.79 8.10 1.88
CA ILE A 11 0.34 8.34 1.85
C ILE A 11 0.01 9.60 1.03
N GLN A 12 0.73 10.70 1.27
CA GLN A 12 0.56 11.94 0.48
C GLN A 12 0.87 11.72 -1.01
N SER A 13 1.90 10.93 -1.31
CA SER A 13 2.25 10.55 -2.68
C SER A 13 1.11 9.77 -3.35
N PHE A 14 0.49 8.83 -2.62
CA PHE A 14 -0.65 8.08 -3.14
C PHE A 14 -1.88 8.95 -3.36
N GLU A 15 -2.23 9.80 -2.40
CA GLU A 15 -3.34 10.74 -2.54
C GLU A 15 -3.20 11.59 -3.81
N TYR A 16 -2.01 12.16 -4.02
CA TYR A 16 -1.72 12.96 -5.20
C TYR A 16 -1.88 12.17 -6.50
N LYS A 17 -1.33 10.94 -6.56
CA LYS A 17 -1.42 10.09 -7.75
C LYS A 17 -2.84 9.61 -8.03
N LEU A 18 -3.61 9.25 -7.01
CA LEU A 18 -5.01 8.85 -7.16
C LEU A 18 -5.86 9.99 -7.71
N LYS A 19 -5.70 11.20 -7.16
CA LYS A 19 -6.36 12.43 -7.66
C LYS A 19 -5.97 12.71 -9.12
N LYS A 20 -4.68 12.59 -9.45
CA LYS A 20 -4.18 12.78 -10.83
C LYS A 20 -4.77 11.76 -11.81
N ASN A 21 -5.10 10.56 -11.36
CA ASN A 21 -5.72 9.51 -12.17
C ASN A 21 -7.26 9.63 -12.29
N ASN A 22 -7.86 10.70 -11.76
CA ASN A 22 -9.33 10.88 -11.72
C ASN A 22 -10.05 9.74 -10.99
N VAL A 23 -9.43 9.16 -9.97
CA VAL A 23 -10.12 8.23 -9.07
C VAL A 23 -11.18 9.01 -8.29
N ASP A 24 -12.33 8.39 -8.06
CA ASP A 24 -13.43 8.98 -7.29
C ASP A 24 -12.96 9.57 -5.95
N ALA A 25 -13.38 10.79 -5.63
CA ALA A 25 -12.89 11.53 -4.48
C ALA A 25 -13.23 10.85 -3.14
N HIS A 26 -14.41 10.22 -3.03
CA HIS A 26 -14.80 9.50 -1.82
C HIS A 26 -13.98 8.23 -1.66
N LEU A 27 -13.69 7.52 -2.77
CA LEU A 27 -12.79 6.38 -2.76
C LEU A 27 -11.35 6.79 -2.36
N VAL A 28 -10.83 7.89 -2.90
CA VAL A 28 -9.51 8.42 -2.49
C VAL A 28 -9.49 8.70 -0.99
N MET A 29 -10.52 9.39 -0.48
CA MET A 29 -10.62 9.72 0.95
C MET A 29 -10.65 8.45 1.81
N ALA A 30 -11.46 7.45 1.44
CA ALA A 30 -11.55 6.18 2.17
C ALA A 30 -10.21 5.40 2.16
N LEU A 31 -9.54 5.35 1.02
CA LEU A 31 -8.23 4.69 0.88
C LEU A 31 -7.14 5.38 1.72
N VAL A 32 -7.08 6.70 1.66
CA VAL A 32 -6.12 7.51 2.43
C VAL A 32 -6.40 7.41 3.92
N GLN A 33 -7.67 7.49 4.34
CA GLN A 33 -8.05 7.37 5.74
C GLN A 33 -7.71 5.97 6.31
N SER A 34 -7.99 4.91 5.55
CA SER A 34 -7.61 3.55 5.91
C SER A 34 -6.09 3.42 6.10
N MET A 35 -5.29 3.91 5.14
CA MET A 35 -3.83 3.88 5.27
C MET A 35 -3.30 4.69 6.45
N ASN A 36 -3.88 5.85 6.74
CA ASN A 36 -3.49 6.64 7.92
C ASN A 36 -3.77 5.88 9.22
N SER A 37 -4.94 5.25 9.36
CA SER A 37 -5.28 4.45 10.54
C SER A 37 -4.31 3.28 10.76
N GLN A 38 -3.90 2.60 9.68
CA GLN A 38 -2.90 1.53 9.78
C GLN A 38 -1.50 2.08 10.13
N ALA A 39 -1.14 3.25 9.60
CA ALA A 39 0.12 3.92 9.95
C ALA A 39 0.17 4.35 11.43
N GLU A 40 -0.95 4.84 11.98
CA GLU A 40 -1.08 5.15 13.41
C GLU A 40 -0.93 3.90 14.27
N THR A 41 -1.61 2.80 13.92
CA THR A 41 -1.49 1.53 14.63
C THR A 41 -0.04 1.01 14.66
N LEU A 42 0.66 1.13 13.52
CA LEU A 42 2.09 0.80 13.42
C LEU A 42 2.97 1.70 14.30
N ARG A 43 2.67 2.99 14.36
CA ARG A 43 3.39 3.95 15.22
C ARG A 43 3.20 3.61 16.69
N ASP A 44 1.99 3.29 17.10
CA ASP A 44 1.68 2.93 18.48
C ASP A 44 2.38 1.63 18.90
N ALA A 45 2.30 0.58 18.06
CA ALA A 45 3.00 -0.68 18.31
C ALA A 45 4.52 -0.46 18.46
N ARG A 46 5.09 0.40 17.62
CA ARG A 46 6.50 0.78 17.72
C ARG A 46 6.80 1.57 18.99
N GLY A 47 5.98 2.55 19.34
CA GLY A 47 6.15 3.34 20.56
C GLY A 47 6.13 2.47 21.82
N ARG A 48 5.25 1.47 21.86
CA ARG A 48 5.20 0.48 22.95
C ARG A 48 6.47 -0.36 23.02
N LEU A 49 6.97 -0.84 21.89
CA LEU A 49 8.23 -1.61 21.83
C LEU A 49 9.43 -0.75 22.26
N GLU A 50 9.53 0.48 21.75
CA GLU A 50 10.60 1.42 22.12
C GLU A 50 10.54 1.77 23.62
N ALA A 51 9.36 1.96 24.18
CA ALA A 51 9.17 2.18 25.61
C ALA A 51 9.59 0.96 26.45
N ALA A 52 9.20 -0.25 26.05
CA ALA A 52 9.60 -1.48 26.75
C ALA A 52 11.11 -1.69 26.72
N LEU A 53 11.75 -1.43 25.57
CA LEU A 53 13.21 -1.47 25.43
C LEU A 53 13.88 -0.42 26.33
N ALA A 54 13.36 0.81 26.38
CA ALA A 54 13.91 1.87 27.21
C ALA A 54 13.77 1.57 28.72
N CYS A 55 12.71 0.86 29.12
CA CYS A 55 12.51 0.40 30.50
C CYS A 55 13.34 -0.83 30.86
N GLY A 56 14.13 -1.38 29.93
CA GLY A 56 14.95 -2.57 30.17
C GLY A 56 14.15 -3.87 30.32
N ALA A 57 13.00 -3.96 29.63
CA ALA A 57 12.17 -5.16 29.64
C ALA A 57 12.96 -6.41 29.19
N ALA A 58 12.64 -7.56 29.77
CA ALA A 58 13.26 -8.83 29.40
C ALA A 58 12.82 -9.27 28.00
N SER A 59 13.59 -10.16 27.38
CA SER A 59 13.29 -10.64 26.02
C SER A 59 11.90 -11.27 25.91
N GLU A 60 11.44 -11.96 26.96
CA GLU A 60 10.12 -12.61 27.02
C GLU A 60 8.96 -11.59 26.95
N ASP A 61 9.15 -10.40 27.52
CA ASP A 61 8.17 -9.31 27.49
C ASP A 61 8.18 -8.55 26.15
N LEU A 62 9.27 -8.65 25.39
CA LEU A 62 9.43 -7.98 24.09
C LEU A 62 8.83 -8.81 22.95
N GLU A 63 8.84 -10.15 23.02
CA GLU A 63 8.28 -11.02 21.98
C GLU A 63 6.85 -10.64 21.53
N PRO A 64 5.86 -10.45 22.44
CA PRO A 64 4.52 -10.08 22.03
C PRO A 64 4.47 -8.69 21.36
N LEU A 65 5.33 -7.76 21.77
CA LEU A 65 5.42 -6.42 21.19
C LEU A 65 6.05 -6.45 19.79
N VAL A 66 7.07 -7.30 19.58
CA VAL A 66 7.67 -7.54 18.27
C VAL A 66 6.67 -8.20 17.33
N TYR A 67 5.91 -9.19 17.81
CA TYR A 67 4.82 -9.79 17.03
C TYR A 67 3.78 -8.73 16.62
N GLN A 68 3.33 -7.90 17.56
CA GLN A 68 2.36 -6.83 17.28
C GLN A 68 2.90 -5.82 16.26
N LEU A 69 4.18 -5.44 16.37
CA LEU A 69 4.83 -4.55 15.43
C LEU A 69 4.86 -5.14 14.01
N ASN A 70 5.24 -6.42 13.89
CA ASN A 70 5.29 -7.11 12.61
C ASN A 70 3.90 -7.23 11.97
N PHE A 71 2.90 -7.63 12.76
CA PHE A 71 1.51 -7.72 12.30
C PHE A 71 0.98 -6.36 11.80
N SER A 72 1.24 -5.28 12.54
CA SER A 72 0.85 -3.92 12.14
C SER A 72 1.56 -3.48 10.85
N ASN A 73 2.83 -3.88 10.69
CA ASN A 73 3.63 -3.58 9.50
C ASN A 73 3.07 -4.29 8.25
N ASP A 74 2.73 -5.57 8.38
CA ASP A 74 2.17 -6.35 7.28
C ASP A 74 0.78 -5.83 6.89
N THR A 75 -0.04 -5.44 7.87
CA THR A 75 -1.35 -4.82 7.61
C THR A 75 -1.20 -3.50 6.84
N TYR A 76 -0.24 -2.64 7.23
CA TYR A 76 0.07 -1.43 6.48
C TYR A 76 0.54 -1.71 5.05
N LYS A 77 1.39 -2.74 4.85
CA LYS A 77 1.84 -3.15 3.51
C LYS A 77 0.69 -3.63 2.64
N GLU A 78 -0.24 -4.42 3.18
CA GLU A 78 -1.42 -4.85 2.44
C GLU A 78 -2.33 -3.67 2.06
N ALA A 79 -2.51 -2.70 2.97
CA ALA A 79 -3.23 -1.46 2.65
C ALA A 79 -2.53 -0.68 1.51
N SER A 80 -1.19 -0.55 1.56
CA SER A 80 -0.40 0.08 0.49
C SER A 80 -0.55 -0.66 -0.85
N LYS A 81 -0.53 -2.00 -0.85
CA LYS A 81 -0.79 -2.81 -2.05
C LYS A 81 -2.19 -2.56 -2.61
N HIS A 82 -3.20 -2.51 -1.76
CA HIS A 82 -4.58 -2.24 -2.17
C HIS A 82 -4.70 -0.86 -2.84
N VAL A 83 -4.10 0.19 -2.24
CA VAL A 83 -4.08 1.53 -2.86
C VAL A 83 -3.38 1.51 -4.22
N ARG A 84 -2.28 0.76 -4.37
CA ARG A 84 -1.56 0.64 -5.65
C ARG A 84 -2.39 0.02 -6.77
N LEU A 85 -3.42 -0.78 -6.47
CA LEU A 85 -4.33 -1.29 -7.50
C LEU A 85 -5.14 -0.16 -8.16
N HIS A 86 -5.50 0.87 -7.38
CA HIS A 86 -6.23 2.04 -7.87
C HIS A 86 -5.33 3.09 -8.52
N LEU A 87 -4.00 2.97 -8.38
CA LEU A 87 -3.03 3.81 -9.08
C LEU A 87 -2.77 3.39 -10.52
N GLN A 88 -3.12 2.16 -10.89
CA GLN A 88 -3.01 1.74 -12.28
C GLN A 88 -4.10 2.46 -13.07
N ALA A 89 -3.71 3.46 -13.85
CA ALA A 89 -4.59 4.00 -14.88
C ALA A 89 -5.13 2.82 -15.70
N PRO A 90 -6.43 2.81 -16.08
CA PRO A 90 -6.92 1.80 -17.00
C PRO A 90 -5.99 1.82 -18.20
N LYS A 91 -5.25 0.72 -18.42
CA LYS A 91 -4.40 0.59 -19.61
C LYS A 91 -5.31 0.98 -20.77
N PRO A 92 -4.93 1.98 -21.61
CA PRO A 92 -5.74 2.30 -22.77
C PRO A 92 -6.00 0.96 -23.46
N LYS A 93 -7.28 0.61 -23.65
CA LYS A 93 -7.67 -0.57 -24.41
C LYS A 93 -6.90 -0.45 -25.71
N GLY A 94 -5.80 -1.20 -25.82
CA GLY A 94 -5.05 -1.26 -27.06
C GLY A 94 -6.10 -1.62 -28.08
N THR A 95 -6.29 -0.76 -29.08
CA THR A 95 -6.96 -1.15 -30.29
C THR A 95 -6.31 -2.45 -30.69
N SER A 96 -7.00 -3.57 -30.45
CA SER A 96 -6.60 -4.88 -30.92
C SER A 96 -6.46 -4.72 -32.42
N LYS A 97 -5.24 -4.46 -32.89
CA LYS A 97 -4.86 -4.79 -34.25
C LYS A 97 -5.05 -6.29 -34.30
N ALA A 98 -6.25 -6.69 -34.70
CA ALA A 98 -6.56 -8.03 -35.12
C ALA A 98 -5.50 -8.37 -36.16
N LYS A 99 -4.49 -9.13 -35.75
CA LYS A 99 -3.57 -9.79 -36.67
C LYS A 99 -4.39 -10.94 -37.25
N ALA A 100 -5.31 -10.60 -38.16
CA ALA A 100 -5.99 -11.55 -39.00
C ALA A 100 -4.89 -12.22 -39.83
N LYS A 101 -4.46 -13.41 -39.38
CA LYS A 101 -3.80 -14.37 -40.25
C LYS A 101 -4.83 -14.76 -41.31
N ALA A 102 -4.87 -14.02 -42.42
CA ALA A 102 -5.51 -14.49 -43.64
C ALA A 102 -4.76 -15.75 -44.07
N LYS A 103 -5.39 -16.91 -43.93
CA LYS A 103 -5.00 -18.13 -44.64
C LYS A 103 -5.20 -17.86 -46.13
N THR A 104 -4.12 -17.78 -46.88
CA THR A 104 -4.17 -17.85 -48.35
C THR A 104 -4.56 -19.28 -48.75
N PRO A 105 -5.62 -19.50 -49.53
CA PRO A 105 -5.84 -20.80 -50.14
C PRO A 105 -4.84 -20.97 -51.30
N ALA A 106 -3.96 -21.97 -51.19
CA ALA A 106 -3.13 -22.41 -52.30
C ALA A 106 -4.03 -23.13 -53.31
N LYS A 107 -4.20 -22.54 -54.50
CA LYS A 107 -4.68 -23.21 -55.70
C LYS A 107 -3.45 -23.71 -56.47
N LYS A 108 -3.32 -25.02 -56.64
CA LYS A 108 -2.92 -25.70 -57.88
C LYS A 108 -3.13 -27.19 -57.72
#